data_AF-A0A409YWJ4-F1
#
_entry.id   AF-A0A409YWJ4-F1
#
_cell.length_a   1.000
_cell.length_b   1.000
_cell.length_c   1.000
_cell.angle_alpha   90.00
_cell.angle_beta   90.00
_cell.angle_gamma   90.00
#
_symmetry.space_group_name_H-M   'P 1'
#
loop_
_entity.id
_entity.type
_entity.pdbx_description
1 polymer ?
#
loop_
_entity_poly.entity_id
_entity_poly.type
_entity_poly.pdbx_seq_one_letter_code
_entity_poly.pdbx_strand_id
1 'polypeptide(L)'
;MERASVHSLPFELHTMIIKHRPEELGWIEDDFRSPSLFPNNVANVWDVWRAVLAHIPECWPRVVFDVAKDPAPFLDAFAWSKGLVGLEVAKYNNSKFSEVHDDEEAQRVSAILDALLPHIPREAPHLEALTLECILDNVGLTKIPPSIWPCHQHSSFPRLRKLSLTAFWFLFLVNNADTDLGWLAELEPSLDPCLFISCFAFPEHGRSFLEAFMQCLSVMESWQNINLVNLSLAFEFNSSVASPEYSYVLFSETELRFRNVSRSFLSHFDFLVGNHKAASGINHLTFERCELPTTLKFFPTSNDLKLSNYIHIGDCKAGIRDTLDRYGEAYDDDLQWLGTPKGYCIRDGAVAYEEMPLWDLMQT
;
A
#
# COMPACT_ATOMS: atom_id res chain seq x y z
N MET A 1 9.49 -33.31 -46.05
CA MET A 1 9.89 -31.91 -45.83
C MET A 1 9.61 -31.62 -44.37
N GLU A 2 10.62 -31.67 -43.51
CA GLU A 2 10.45 -31.33 -42.09
C GLU A 2 10.12 -29.84 -41.98
N ARG A 3 9.09 -29.50 -41.20
CA ARG A 3 8.78 -28.10 -40.90
C ARG A 3 9.84 -27.57 -39.97
N ALA A 4 10.46 -26.44 -40.33
CA ALA A 4 11.33 -25.71 -39.42
C ALA A 4 10.57 -25.44 -38.12
N SER A 5 11.15 -25.87 -37.00
CA SER A 5 10.57 -25.72 -35.68
C SER A 5 11.33 -24.65 -34.92
N VAL A 6 10.61 -23.75 -34.25
CA VAL A 6 11.24 -22.78 -33.35
C VAL A 6 12.00 -23.48 -32.22
N HIS A 7 11.61 -24.72 -31.88
CA HIS A 7 12.24 -25.51 -30.82
C HIS A 7 13.63 -26.06 -31.19
N SER A 8 14.00 -26.05 -32.47
CA SER A 8 15.32 -26.51 -32.94
C SER A 8 16.32 -25.38 -33.12
N LEU A 9 15.97 -24.14 -32.73
CA LEU A 9 16.89 -23.03 -32.83
C LEU A 9 17.98 -23.12 -31.75
N PRO A 10 19.22 -22.69 -32.05
CA PRO A 10 20.27 -22.54 -31.05
C PRO A 10 19.88 -21.56 -29.93
N PHE A 11 20.47 -21.74 -28.75
CA PHE A 11 20.24 -20.92 -27.57
C PHE A 11 20.49 -19.42 -27.82
N GLU A 12 21.48 -19.09 -28.64
CA GLU A 12 21.84 -17.73 -29.02
C GLU A 12 20.71 -17.05 -29.79
N LEU A 13 20.03 -17.77 -30.68
CA LEU A 13 18.90 -17.22 -31.42
C LEU A 13 17.69 -16.99 -30.52
N HIS A 14 17.42 -17.88 -29.57
CA HIS A 14 16.40 -17.65 -28.55
C HIS A 14 16.71 -16.42 -27.70
N THR A 15 17.97 -16.26 -27.31
CA THR A 15 18.45 -15.07 -26.57
C THR A 15 18.24 -13.80 -27.37
N MET A 16 18.57 -13.80 -28.67
CA MET A 16 18.35 -12.65 -29.54
C MET A 16 16.86 -12.31 -29.70
N ILE A 17 16.00 -13.32 -29.86
CA ILE A 17 14.55 -13.14 -29.97
C ILE A 17 14.00 -12.51 -28.68
N ILE A 18 14.40 -13.02 -27.52
CA ILE A 18 13.93 -12.53 -26.21
C ILE A 18 14.47 -11.13 -25.89
N LYS A 19 15.74 -10.84 -26.25
CA LYS A 19 16.34 -9.51 -26.04
C LYS A 19 15.80 -8.44 -26.99
N HIS A 20 15.16 -8.82 -28.09
CA HIS A 20 14.48 -7.88 -28.96
C HIS A 20 13.20 -7.39 -28.26
N ARG A 21 13.37 -6.42 -27.35
CA ARG A 21 12.32 -5.98 -26.43
C ARG A 21 11.16 -5.31 -27.18
N PRO A 22 9.90 -5.60 -26.79
CA PRO A 22 8.73 -4.83 -27.21
C PRO A 22 8.66 -3.41 -26.62
N GLU A 23 9.68 -2.90 -25.91
CA GLU A 23 9.66 -1.55 -25.33
C GLU A 23 9.49 -0.46 -26.41
N GLU A 24 9.85 -0.76 -27.68
CA GLU A 24 9.54 0.10 -28.83
C GLU A 24 8.07 0.07 -29.27
N LEU A 25 7.27 -0.90 -28.81
CA LEU A 25 5.88 -1.10 -29.24
C LEU A 25 4.85 -0.36 -28.37
N GLY A 26 5.26 0.40 -27.36
CA GLY A 26 4.38 1.31 -26.63
C GLY A 26 3.21 0.64 -25.90
N TRP A 27 3.44 -0.53 -25.31
CA TRP A 27 2.45 -1.21 -24.48
C TRP A 27 2.23 -0.40 -23.19
N ILE A 28 1.23 0.49 -23.21
CA ILE A 28 0.66 1.09 -22.00
C ILE A 28 -0.27 0.01 -21.43
N GLU A 29 0.30 -0.91 -20.67
CA GLU A 29 -0.49 -1.94 -19.98
C GLU A 29 -0.91 -1.42 -18.62
N ASP A 30 -2.21 -1.17 -18.47
CA ASP A 30 -2.82 -0.62 -17.26
C ASP A 30 -2.78 -1.58 -16.05
N ASP A 31 -2.56 -2.88 -16.29
CA ASP A 31 -2.50 -3.89 -15.23
C ASP A 31 -1.12 -4.54 -15.13
N PHE A 32 -0.26 -3.88 -14.36
CA PHE A 32 1.08 -4.34 -13.98
C PHE A 32 1.10 -5.69 -13.25
N ARG A 33 -0.05 -6.20 -12.81
CA ARG A 33 -0.17 -7.49 -12.10
C ARG A 33 -0.43 -8.65 -13.05
N SER A 34 -0.61 -8.40 -14.35
CA SER A 34 -0.95 -9.47 -15.28
C SER A 34 0.25 -10.41 -15.51
N PRO A 35 0.06 -11.75 -15.43
CA PRO A 35 1.09 -12.72 -15.82
C PRO A 35 1.34 -12.71 -17.34
N SER A 36 0.46 -12.02 -18.11
CA SER A 36 0.62 -11.85 -19.56
C SER A 36 1.76 -10.90 -19.91
N LEU A 37 2.32 -10.21 -18.91
CA LEU A 37 3.44 -9.31 -19.08
C LEU A 37 4.75 -10.08 -19.22
N PHE A 38 5.66 -9.48 -20.01
CA PHE A 38 7.04 -9.92 -20.06
C PHE A 38 7.73 -9.69 -18.69
N PRO A 39 8.57 -10.61 -18.20
CA PRO A 39 9.00 -11.87 -18.83
C PRO A 39 8.11 -13.08 -18.52
N ASN A 40 7.12 -12.95 -17.64
CA ASN A 40 6.32 -14.07 -17.10
C ASN A 40 5.57 -14.83 -18.20
N ASN A 41 5.02 -14.13 -19.20
CA ASN A 41 4.33 -14.75 -20.33
C ASN A 41 5.27 -15.67 -21.13
N VAL A 42 6.47 -15.21 -21.48
CA VAL A 42 7.49 -15.94 -22.24
C VAL A 42 8.00 -17.13 -21.43
N ALA A 43 8.29 -16.93 -20.14
CA ALA A 43 8.75 -17.99 -19.24
C ALA A 43 7.69 -19.08 -18.99
N ASN A 44 6.40 -18.77 -19.13
CA ASN A 44 5.31 -19.74 -19.01
C ASN A 44 5.06 -20.54 -20.30
N VAL A 45 5.54 -20.09 -21.45
CA VAL A 45 5.32 -20.78 -22.73
C VAL A 45 6.14 -22.07 -22.81
N TRP A 46 7.42 -22.02 -22.40
CA TRP A 46 8.33 -23.15 -22.57
C TRP A 46 9.54 -23.11 -21.63
N ASP A 47 9.92 -24.27 -21.08
CA ASP A 47 11.04 -24.41 -20.14
C ASP A 47 12.38 -23.93 -20.71
N VAL A 48 12.61 -24.11 -22.02
CA VAL A 48 13.83 -23.61 -22.67
C VAL A 48 13.88 -22.08 -22.66
N TRP A 49 12.76 -21.41 -22.89
CA TRP A 49 12.70 -19.94 -22.84
C TRP A 49 12.88 -19.42 -21.42
N ARG A 50 12.31 -20.12 -20.43
CA ARG A 50 12.57 -19.82 -19.01
C ARG A 50 14.05 -20.00 -18.66
N ALA A 51 14.70 -21.06 -19.13
CA ALA A 51 16.13 -21.27 -18.94
C ALA A 51 16.97 -20.19 -19.64
N VAL A 52 16.57 -19.71 -20.82
CA VAL A 52 17.23 -18.57 -21.49
C VAL A 52 17.07 -17.30 -20.65
N LEU A 53 15.86 -16.99 -20.19
CA LEU A 53 15.56 -15.82 -19.35
C LEU A 53 16.33 -15.84 -18.03
N ALA A 54 16.61 -17.01 -17.46
CA ALA A 54 17.45 -17.15 -16.26
C ALA A 54 18.88 -16.61 -16.43
N HIS A 55 19.38 -16.55 -17.68
CA HIS A 55 20.69 -16.00 -18.02
C HIS A 55 20.65 -14.51 -18.38
N ILE A 56 19.50 -13.85 -18.26
CA ILE A 56 19.29 -12.44 -18.61
C ILE A 56 18.60 -11.73 -17.45
N PRO A 57 19.32 -11.39 -16.37
CA PRO A 57 18.75 -10.73 -15.19
C PRO A 57 17.95 -9.47 -15.54
N GLU A 58 18.38 -8.70 -16.54
CA GLU A 58 17.76 -7.44 -16.93
C GLU A 58 16.32 -7.60 -17.47
N CYS A 59 15.92 -8.83 -17.79
CA CYS A 59 14.56 -9.15 -18.20
C CYS A 59 13.60 -9.33 -17.01
N TRP A 60 14.11 -9.38 -15.76
CA TRP A 60 13.32 -9.62 -14.55
C TRP A 60 13.23 -8.40 -13.61
N PRO A 61 12.84 -7.19 -14.09
CA PRO A 61 12.59 -6.08 -13.18
C PRO A 61 11.39 -6.37 -12.25
N ARG A 62 10.55 -7.35 -12.61
CA ARG A 62 9.39 -7.79 -11.86
C ARG A 62 9.22 -9.30 -11.94
N VAL A 63 8.86 -9.92 -10.83
CA VAL A 63 8.40 -11.32 -10.77
C VAL A 63 6.95 -11.32 -10.31
N VAL A 64 6.06 -11.97 -11.06
CA VAL A 64 4.64 -12.02 -10.73
C VAL A 64 4.24 -13.46 -10.43
N PHE A 65 3.71 -13.70 -9.23
CA PHE A 65 3.21 -15.02 -8.83
C PHE A 65 1.69 -15.05 -8.85
N ASP A 66 1.15 -15.97 -9.63
CA ASP A 66 -0.24 -16.40 -9.52
C ASP A 66 -0.33 -17.48 -8.45
N VAL A 67 -0.82 -17.16 -7.26
CA VAL A 67 -0.90 -18.16 -6.18
C VAL A 67 -1.99 -19.20 -6.40
N ALA A 68 -2.87 -18.98 -7.38
CA ALA A 68 -3.75 -20.03 -7.90
C ALA A 68 -2.98 -21.10 -8.69
N LYS A 69 -1.72 -20.85 -9.07
CA LYS A 69 -0.82 -21.79 -9.76
C LYS A 69 0.35 -22.18 -8.87
N ASP A 70 1.02 -23.25 -9.26
CA ASP A 70 2.27 -23.67 -8.62
C ASP A 70 3.36 -22.59 -8.85
N PRO A 71 3.92 -21.98 -7.78
CA PRO A 71 4.95 -20.98 -7.90
C PRO A 71 6.33 -21.57 -8.21
N ALA A 72 6.54 -22.88 -8.05
CA ALA A 72 7.84 -23.55 -8.18
C ALA A 72 8.64 -23.18 -9.44
N PRO A 73 8.03 -23.02 -10.64
CA PRO A 73 8.78 -22.66 -11.84
C PRO A 73 9.47 -21.29 -11.78
N PHE A 74 9.01 -20.39 -10.91
CA PHE A 74 9.47 -19.01 -10.82
C PHE A 74 10.19 -18.69 -9.51
N LEU A 75 10.27 -19.62 -8.56
CA LEU A 75 10.99 -19.38 -7.30
C LEU A 75 12.48 -19.07 -7.56
N ASP A 76 13.08 -19.73 -8.54
CA ASP A 76 14.46 -19.49 -8.96
C ASP A 76 14.67 -18.09 -9.58
N ALA A 77 13.61 -17.39 -9.98
CA ALA A 77 13.71 -16.04 -10.53
C ALA A 77 14.33 -15.05 -9.54
N PHE A 78 14.16 -15.26 -8.23
CA PHE A 78 14.82 -14.45 -7.21
C PHE A 78 16.36 -14.61 -7.25
N ALA A 79 16.86 -15.79 -7.63
CA ALA A 79 18.29 -16.01 -7.84
C ALA A 79 18.78 -15.42 -9.17
N TRP A 80 17.92 -15.33 -10.18
CA TRP A 80 18.22 -14.74 -11.49
C TRP A 80 18.26 -13.21 -11.43
N SER A 81 17.49 -12.58 -10.54
CA SER A 81 17.41 -11.13 -10.37
C SER A 81 18.54 -10.51 -9.54
N LYS A 82 19.65 -11.24 -9.30
CA LYS A 82 20.78 -10.74 -8.51
C LYS A 82 21.35 -9.46 -9.14
N GLY A 83 21.45 -8.41 -8.32
CA GLY A 83 22.01 -7.12 -8.72
C GLY A 83 21.04 -6.16 -9.43
N LEU A 84 19.76 -6.53 -9.58
CA LEU A 84 18.75 -5.60 -10.11
C LEU A 84 18.37 -4.53 -9.08
N VAL A 85 18.17 -3.32 -9.59
CA VAL A 85 17.62 -2.18 -8.85
C VAL A 85 16.10 -2.22 -9.01
N GLY A 86 15.35 -2.32 -7.91
CA GLY A 86 13.88 -2.20 -7.93
C GLY A 86 13.13 -3.46 -8.38
N LEU A 87 13.49 -4.64 -7.85
CA LEU A 87 12.72 -5.86 -8.06
C LEU A 87 11.31 -5.70 -7.49
N GLU A 88 10.30 -5.73 -8.36
CA GLU A 88 8.91 -5.73 -7.95
C GLU A 88 8.39 -7.18 -7.85
N VAL A 89 7.80 -7.55 -6.72
CA VAL A 89 7.24 -8.89 -6.50
C VAL A 89 5.74 -8.78 -6.34
N ALA A 90 5.00 -8.95 -7.43
CA ALA A 90 3.55 -8.90 -7.38
C ALA A 90 2.98 -10.31 -7.16
N LYS A 91 2.04 -10.45 -6.24
CA LYS A 91 1.24 -11.66 -6.08
C LYS A 91 -0.21 -11.34 -6.40
N TYR A 92 -0.83 -12.16 -7.22
CA TYR A 92 -2.27 -12.08 -7.48
C TYR A 92 -2.88 -13.48 -7.39
N ASN A 93 -4.17 -13.54 -7.07
CA ASN A 93 -4.98 -14.75 -7.18
C ASN A 93 -6.06 -14.47 -8.22
N ASN A 94 -6.05 -15.17 -9.34
CA ASN A 94 -7.17 -15.12 -10.28
C ASN A 94 -8.26 -16.09 -9.83
N SER A 95 -9.01 -15.67 -8.82
CA SER A 95 -10.09 -16.45 -8.18
C SER A 95 -11.21 -16.84 -9.14
N LYS A 96 -11.24 -16.31 -10.37
CA LYS A 96 -12.27 -16.64 -11.36
C LYS A 96 -12.20 -18.07 -11.87
N PHE A 97 -11.09 -18.80 -11.64
CA PHE A 97 -10.86 -20.08 -12.33
C PHE A 97 -10.41 -21.26 -11.46
N SER A 98 -10.12 -21.08 -10.18
CA SER A 98 -9.67 -22.22 -9.36
C SER A 98 -10.18 -22.16 -7.92
N GLU A 99 -10.89 -23.21 -7.53
CA GLU A 99 -11.18 -23.59 -6.14
C GLU A 99 -9.88 -24.10 -5.49
N VAL A 100 -8.86 -23.26 -5.37
CA VAL A 100 -7.68 -23.59 -4.57
C VAL A 100 -8.10 -23.49 -3.11
N HIS A 101 -7.83 -24.54 -2.36
CA HIS A 101 -8.12 -24.57 -0.93
C HIS A 101 -7.19 -23.58 -0.20
N ASP A 102 -7.69 -22.86 0.81
CA ASP A 102 -6.92 -21.87 1.58
C ASP A 102 -5.55 -22.40 2.06
N ASP A 103 -5.49 -23.70 2.37
CA ASP A 103 -4.27 -24.37 2.85
C ASP A 103 -3.19 -24.49 1.76
N GLU A 104 -3.58 -24.81 0.53
CA GLU A 104 -2.66 -24.93 -0.60
C GLU A 104 -2.15 -23.55 -1.00
N GLU A 105 -3.01 -22.54 -0.98
CA GLU A 105 -2.61 -21.16 -1.23
C GLU A 105 -1.64 -20.66 -0.15
N ALA A 106 -1.93 -20.89 1.12
CA ALA A 106 -1.01 -20.57 2.22
C ALA A 106 0.34 -21.26 2.06
N GLN A 107 0.36 -22.53 1.64
CA GLN A 107 1.59 -23.27 1.37
C GLN A 107 2.39 -22.64 0.21
N ARG A 108 1.73 -22.27 -0.88
CA ARG A 108 2.38 -21.61 -2.03
C ARG A 108 2.96 -20.26 -1.66
N VAL A 109 2.24 -19.50 -0.82
CA VAL A 109 2.72 -18.24 -0.27
C VAL A 109 3.95 -18.45 0.60
N SER A 110 3.93 -19.45 1.47
CA SER A 110 5.11 -19.84 2.25
C SER A 110 6.29 -20.16 1.33
N ALA A 111 6.09 -20.93 0.26
CA ALA A 111 7.16 -21.26 -0.67
C ALA A 111 7.74 -20.02 -1.39
N ILE A 112 6.89 -19.06 -1.77
CA ILE A 112 7.33 -17.78 -2.36
C ILE A 112 8.16 -16.99 -1.34
N LEU A 113 7.71 -16.93 -0.09
CA LEU A 113 8.46 -16.27 0.98
C LEU A 113 9.79 -16.96 1.25
N ASP A 114 9.80 -18.28 1.40
CA ASP A 114 11.01 -19.06 1.65
C ASP A 114 12.04 -18.86 0.54
N ALA A 115 11.58 -18.65 -0.70
CA ALA A 115 12.44 -18.34 -1.83
C ALA A 115 12.86 -16.85 -1.87
N LEU A 116 11.99 -15.90 -1.52
CA LEU A 116 12.28 -14.46 -1.53
C LEU A 116 13.21 -14.04 -0.37
N LEU A 117 12.95 -14.58 0.83
CA LEU A 117 13.58 -14.17 2.07
C LEU A 117 15.11 -14.23 2.03
N PRO A 118 15.79 -15.24 1.48
CA PRO A 118 17.25 -15.26 1.37
C PRO A 118 17.85 -14.09 0.57
N HIS A 119 17.04 -13.41 -0.26
CA HIS A 119 17.47 -12.30 -1.10
C HIS A 119 17.18 -10.93 -0.47
N ILE A 120 16.34 -10.86 0.56
CA ILE A 120 16.00 -9.63 1.28
C ILE A 120 17.21 -9.13 2.11
N PRO A 121 17.82 -9.92 3.03
CA PRO A 121 18.88 -9.43 3.91
C PRO A 121 20.24 -9.21 3.27
N ARG A 122 20.52 -9.83 2.11
CA ARG A 122 21.90 -10.02 1.69
C ARG A 122 22.49 -8.88 0.85
N GLU A 123 21.84 -8.41 -0.21
CA GLU A 123 22.60 -7.69 -1.26
C GLU A 123 21.73 -6.74 -2.08
N ALA A 124 20.77 -6.05 -1.45
CA ALA A 124 19.92 -5.09 -2.15
C ALA A 124 20.16 -3.62 -1.71
N PRO A 125 21.40 -3.11 -1.64
CA PRO A 125 21.69 -1.71 -1.25
C PRO A 125 21.12 -0.69 -2.25
N HIS A 126 20.68 -1.17 -3.41
CA HIS A 126 20.06 -0.39 -4.47
C HIS A 126 18.54 -0.55 -4.52
N LEU A 127 17.91 -1.31 -3.61
CA LEU A 127 16.46 -1.44 -3.61
C LEU A 127 15.81 -0.12 -3.21
N GLU A 128 15.15 0.53 -4.16
CA GLU A 128 14.43 1.80 -3.93
C GLU A 128 12.95 1.60 -3.63
N ALA A 129 12.35 0.54 -4.18
CA ALA A 129 10.96 0.20 -3.97
C ALA A 129 10.80 -1.30 -3.76
N LEU A 130 10.04 -1.68 -2.73
CA LEU A 130 9.58 -3.05 -2.48
C LEU A 130 8.06 -3.03 -2.44
N THR A 131 7.44 -3.88 -3.25
CA THR A 131 5.98 -4.05 -3.26
C THR A 131 5.68 -5.51 -2.99
N LEU A 132 4.91 -5.81 -1.94
CA LEU A 132 4.38 -7.11 -1.56
C LEU A 132 2.85 -6.98 -1.49
N GLU A 133 2.19 -7.16 -2.62
CA GLU A 133 0.72 -7.12 -2.68
C GLU A 133 0.15 -8.54 -2.55
N CYS A 134 -0.95 -8.69 -1.81
CA CYS A 134 -1.68 -9.95 -1.68
C CYS A 134 -3.17 -9.67 -1.66
N ILE A 135 -3.88 -10.12 -2.69
CA ILE A 135 -5.32 -9.90 -2.87
C ILE A 135 -6.18 -10.72 -1.88
N LEU A 136 -5.56 -11.62 -1.11
CA LEU A 136 -6.30 -12.38 -0.10
C LEU A 136 -6.47 -11.54 1.16
N ASP A 137 -7.67 -11.00 1.31
CA ASP A 137 -8.09 -10.32 2.54
C ASP A 137 -8.35 -11.32 3.69
N ASN A 138 -8.47 -12.63 3.39
CA ASN A 138 -9.09 -13.61 4.29
C ASN A 138 -8.32 -14.94 4.50
N VAL A 139 -7.02 -15.05 4.19
CA VAL A 139 -6.31 -16.28 4.57
C VAL A 139 -6.35 -16.36 6.09
N GLY A 140 -6.96 -17.42 6.63
CA GLY A 140 -7.01 -17.67 8.05
C GLY A 140 -5.60 -17.68 8.63
N LEU A 141 -5.19 -16.56 9.24
CA LEU A 141 -3.86 -16.32 9.83
C LEU A 141 -3.45 -17.35 10.88
N THR A 142 -4.39 -18.18 11.32
CA THR A 142 -4.18 -19.26 12.26
C THR A 142 -3.37 -20.41 11.67
N LYS A 143 -3.24 -20.50 10.34
CA LYS A 143 -2.68 -21.69 9.67
C LYS A 143 -1.25 -21.56 9.18
N ILE A 144 -0.69 -20.35 9.10
CA ILE A 144 0.70 -20.19 8.68
C ILE A 144 1.58 -20.61 9.87
N PRO A 145 2.36 -21.70 9.76
CA PRO A 145 3.28 -22.08 10.82
C PRO A 145 4.25 -20.91 11.05
N PRO A 146 4.63 -20.60 12.29
CA PRO A 146 5.78 -19.73 12.53
C PRO A 146 7.01 -20.44 11.96
N SER A 147 7.32 -20.20 10.68
CA SER A 147 8.57 -20.62 10.09
C SER A 147 9.66 -19.86 10.83
N ILE A 148 10.64 -20.59 11.37
CA ILE A 148 11.80 -20.03 12.07
C ILE A 148 12.51 -19.09 11.09
N TRP A 149 12.26 -17.80 11.22
CA TRP A 149 13.00 -16.79 10.47
C TRP A 149 14.45 -16.81 10.96
N PRO A 150 15.44 -16.96 10.07
CA PRO A 150 16.84 -16.78 10.44
C PRO A 150 17.09 -15.29 10.73
N CYS A 151 16.77 -14.87 11.95
CA CYS A 151 16.61 -13.47 12.38
C CYS A 151 17.94 -12.79 12.78
N HIS A 152 19.05 -13.06 12.09
CA HIS A 152 20.39 -12.68 12.60
C HIS A 152 21.28 -11.87 11.67
N GLN A 153 20.76 -11.26 10.61
CA GLN A 153 21.55 -10.36 9.77
C GLN A 153 20.81 -9.04 9.63
N HIS A 154 21.35 -7.99 10.26
CA HIS A 154 20.89 -6.60 10.16
C HIS A 154 20.75 -6.23 8.68
N SER A 155 19.52 -6.25 8.18
CA SER A 155 19.21 -5.92 6.80
C SER A 155 19.01 -4.41 6.71
N SER A 156 20.04 -3.69 6.26
CA SER A 156 19.91 -2.28 5.90
C SER A 156 19.44 -2.18 4.45
N PHE A 157 18.34 -1.46 4.21
CA PHE A 157 17.91 -1.04 2.88
C PHE A 157 18.10 0.47 2.74
N PRO A 158 19.35 0.94 2.63
CA PRO A 158 19.68 2.36 2.78
C PRO A 158 19.09 3.24 1.67
N ARG A 159 18.56 2.65 0.60
CA ARG A 159 17.92 3.34 -0.52
C ARG A 159 16.41 3.11 -0.61
N LEU A 160 15.82 2.34 0.29
CA LEU A 160 14.39 2.08 0.25
C LEU A 160 13.63 3.39 0.48
N ARG A 161 12.86 3.78 -0.53
CA ARG A 161 11.99 4.96 -0.55
C ARG A 161 10.53 4.59 -0.51
N LYS A 162 10.17 3.42 -1.07
CA LYS A 162 8.79 2.97 -1.14
C LYS A 162 8.68 1.54 -0.66
N LEU A 163 7.84 1.32 0.34
CA LEU A 163 7.41 0.00 0.76
C LEU A 163 5.90 -0.09 0.61
N SER A 164 5.42 -0.99 -0.25
CA SER A 164 3.99 -1.22 -0.46
C SER A 164 3.64 -2.62 -0.01
N LEU A 165 2.73 -2.74 0.94
CA LEU A 165 2.29 -3.98 1.55
C LEU A 165 0.77 -4.03 1.53
N THR A 166 0.19 -5.23 1.61
CA THR A 166 -1.18 -5.33 2.14
C THR A 166 -1.18 -5.31 3.66
N ALA A 167 -2.29 -4.95 4.30
CA ALA A 167 -2.32 -4.91 5.77
C ALA A 167 -2.05 -6.29 6.37
N PHE A 168 -2.43 -7.37 5.68
CA PHE A 168 -2.02 -8.74 6.00
C PHE A 168 -0.49 -8.86 6.08
N TRP A 169 0.23 -8.48 5.02
CA TRP A 169 1.69 -8.58 4.99
C TRP A 169 2.34 -7.71 6.04
N PHE A 170 1.85 -6.49 6.21
CA PHE A 170 2.33 -5.60 7.25
C PHE A 170 2.23 -6.26 8.64
N LEU A 171 1.04 -6.75 9.00
CA LEU A 171 0.82 -7.44 10.27
C LEU A 171 1.65 -8.73 10.39
N PHE A 172 1.76 -9.49 9.31
CA PHE A 172 2.54 -10.73 9.28
C PHE A 172 4.02 -10.46 9.56
N LEU A 173 4.59 -9.47 8.86
CA LEU A 173 6.01 -9.12 8.94
C LEU A 173 6.39 -8.52 10.30
N VAL A 174 5.47 -7.78 10.94
CA VAL A 174 5.70 -7.23 12.28
C VAL A 174 5.51 -8.28 13.36
N ASN A 175 4.47 -9.12 13.29
CA ASN A 175 4.15 -10.08 14.35
C ASN A 175 4.97 -11.38 14.33
N ASN A 176 5.52 -11.79 13.20
CA ASN A 176 6.28 -13.06 13.08
C ASN A 176 7.80 -12.88 13.20
N ALA A 177 8.27 -11.65 13.42
CA ALA A 177 9.66 -11.49 13.80
C ALA A 177 9.80 -11.90 15.26
N ASP A 178 10.56 -12.97 15.50
CA ASP A 178 10.87 -13.53 16.84
C ASP A 178 11.70 -12.57 17.73
N THR A 179 11.85 -11.30 17.34
CA THR A 179 12.59 -10.24 18.04
C THR A 179 11.66 -9.15 18.54
N ASP A 180 12.05 -8.47 19.62
CA ASP A 180 11.23 -7.51 20.38
C ASP A 180 10.56 -6.38 19.56
N LEU A 181 10.96 -6.12 18.29
CA LEU A 181 10.33 -5.09 17.44
C LEU A 181 10.22 -5.43 15.94
N GLY A 182 10.77 -6.57 15.49
CA GLY A 182 10.78 -7.01 14.09
C GLY A 182 11.60 -6.18 13.10
N TRP A 183 12.15 -6.85 12.08
CA TRP A 183 13.04 -6.25 11.07
C TRP A 183 12.47 -5.00 10.40
N LEU A 184 11.13 -4.91 10.28
CA LEU A 184 10.46 -3.81 9.62
C LEU A 184 10.54 -2.51 10.44
N ALA A 185 10.55 -2.60 11.78
CA ALA A 185 10.80 -1.47 12.66
C ALA A 185 12.29 -1.08 12.70
N GLU A 186 13.18 -2.05 12.47
CA GLU A 186 14.64 -1.82 12.36
C GLU A 186 15.06 -1.26 10.99
N LEU A 187 14.13 -1.13 10.04
CA LEU A 187 14.44 -0.48 8.78
C LEU A 187 14.80 0.98 9.03
N GLU A 188 16.02 1.34 8.67
CA GLU A 188 16.46 2.72 8.45
C GLU A 188 16.29 3.04 6.95
N PRO A 189 15.09 3.45 6.52
CA PRO A 189 14.86 3.77 5.13
C PRO A 189 15.55 5.10 4.76
N SER A 190 15.61 5.38 3.47
CA SER A 190 16.27 6.58 2.94
C SER A 190 15.52 7.87 3.29
N LEU A 191 16.07 9.02 2.89
CA LEU A 191 15.40 10.33 2.98
C LEU A 191 14.02 10.25 2.29
N ASP A 192 12.96 10.51 3.06
CA ASP A 192 11.56 10.55 2.64
C ASP A 192 10.91 9.19 2.33
N PRO A 193 10.82 8.28 3.32
CA PRO A 193 10.28 6.95 3.12
C PRO A 193 8.75 6.96 3.08
N CYS A 194 8.19 6.22 2.13
CA CYS A 194 6.76 6.07 1.92
C CYS A 194 6.33 4.62 2.19
N LEU A 195 5.49 4.45 3.21
CA LEU A 195 4.81 3.21 3.52
C LEU A 195 3.41 3.23 2.91
N PHE A 196 3.10 2.27 2.05
CA PHE A 196 1.76 2.03 1.52
C PHE A 196 1.23 0.75 2.13
N ILE A 197 0.10 0.84 2.82
CA ILE A 197 -0.61 -0.30 3.38
C ILE A 197 -1.97 -0.33 2.73
N SER A 198 -2.24 -1.40 2.00
CA SER A 198 -3.41 -1.50 1.15
C SER A 198 -4.28 -2.72 1.46
N CYS A 199 -5.53 -2.69 0.98
CA CYS A 199 -6.42 -3.83 0.77
C CYS A 199 -6.49 -4.80 1.96
N PHE A 200 -7.41 -4.50 2.88
CA PHE A 200 -7.73 -5.42 3.97
C PHE A 200 -9.07 -5.08 4.61
N ALA A 201 -9.84 -6.11 4.95
CA ALA A 201 -11.04 -5.99 5.78
C ALA A 201 -10.74 -6.54 7.17
N PHE A 202 -10.54 -5.66 8.15
CA PHE A 202 -10.18 -6.07 9.51
C PHE A 202 -11.33 -6.82 10.18
N PRO A 203 -11.14 -8.07 10.63
CA PRO A 203 -12.13 -8.80 11.41
C PRO A 203 -12.31 -8.18 12.80
N GLU A 204 -13.47 -8.42 13.41
CA GLU A 204 -13.78 -7.98 14.78
C GLU A 204 -12.88 -8.66 15.82
N HIS A 205 -12.47 -9.89 15.54
CA HIS A 205 -11.67 -10.72 16.43
C HIS A 205 -10.56 -11.45 15.65
N GLY A 206 -9.50 -11.85 16.36
CA GLY A 206 -8.41 -12.64 15.80
C GLY A 206 -7.05 -12.00 16.06
N ARG A 207 -6.05 -12.36 15.25
CA ARG A 207 -4.69 -11.81 15.35
C ARG A 207 -4.46 -10.56 14.49
N SER A 208 -5.35 -10.32 13.53
CA SER A 208 -5.22 -9.22 12.56
C SER A 208 -6.39 -8.25 12.63
N PHE A 209 -6.78 -7.87 13.84
CA PHE A 209 -7.77 -6.84 14.10
C PHE A 209 -7.11 -5.45 14.11
N LEU A 210 -7.91 -4.39 14.11
CA LEU A 210 -7.42 -3.03 13.90
C LEU A 210 -6.44 -2.57 14.99
N GLU A 211 -6.66 -2.97 16.23
CA GLU A 211 -5.84 -2.55 17.37
C GLU A 211 -4.44 -3.17 17.31
N ALA A 212 -4.32 -4.44 16.90
CA ALA A 212 -3.01 -5.05 16.61
C ALA A 212 -2.30 -4.31 15.48
N PHE A 213 -3.05 -3.86 14.47
CA PHE A 213 -2.51 -3.04 13.39
C PHE A 213 -2.02 -1.67 13.87
N MET A 214 -2.79 -1.01 14.73
CA MET A 214 -2.40 0.27 15.34
C MET A 214 -1.16 0.11 16.23
N GLN A 215 -1.06 -1.00 16.96
CA GLN A 215 0.13 -1.31 17.74
C GLN A 215 1.37 -1.46 16.84
N CYS A 216 1.24 -2.18 15.73
CA CYS A 216 2.31 -2.33 14.75
C CYS A 216 2.69 -0.99 14.11
N LEU A 217 1.71 -0.15 13.77
CA LEU A 217 1.99 1.20 13.29
C LEU A 217 2.71 2.04 14.34
N SER A 218 2.38 1.91 15.63
CA SER A 218 2.98 2.70 16.71
C SER A 218 4.43 2.33 17.05
N VAL A 219 5.03 1.34 16.38
CA VAL A 219 6.47 1.02 16.51
C VAL A 219 7.31 1.37 15.25
N MET A 220 6.67 1.90 14.20
CA MET A 220 7.29 2.31 12.92
C MET A 220 7.83 3.75 12.89
N GLU A 221 8.70 4.14 13.82
CA GLU A 221 9.16 5.53 14.01
C GLU A 221 9.82 6.14 12.76
N SER A 222 10.40 5.31 11.91
CA SER A 222 11.17 5.76 10.74
C SER A 222 10.33 6.15 9.53
N TRP A 223 9.00 5.93 9.55
CA TRP A 223 8.14 6.14 8.39
C TRP A 223 7.36 7.45 8.48
N GLN A 224 7.80 8.45 7.73
CA GLN A 224 7.18 9.78 7.72
C GLN A 224 5.92 9.85 6.85
N ASN A 225 5.85 9.08 5.76
CA ASN A 225 4.69 9.12 4.85
C ASN A 225 3.95 7.79 4.86
N ILE A 226 2.79 7.75 5.50
CA ILE A 226 1.97 6.54 5.62
C ILE A 226 0.70 6.70 4.79
N ASN A 227 0.51 5.81 3.84
CA ASN A 227 -0.61 5.78 2.92
C ASN A 227 -1.46 4.54 3.22
N LEU A 228 -2.68 4.75 3.70
CA LEU A 228 -3.65 3.72 4.04
C LEU A 228 -4.71 3.66 2.94
N VAL A 229 -4.74 2.57 2.17
CA VAL A 229 -5.49 2.48 0.91
C VAL A 229 -6.47 1.30 0.91
N ASN A 230 -7.74 1.51 0.54
CA ASN A 230 -8.73 0.42 0.44
C ASN A 230 -8.87 -0.40 1.74
N LEU A 231 -8.86 0.26 2.90
CA LEU A 231 -9.01 -0.40 4.20
C LEU A 231 -10.46 -0.33 4.68
N SER A 232 -10.95 -1.43 5.26
CA SER A 232 -12.30 -1.53 5.79
C SER A 232 -12.38 -2.39 7.05
N LEU A 233 -13.50 -2.35 7.76
CA LEU A 233 -13.83 -3.34 8.78
C LEU A 233 -14.77 -4.38 8.18
N ALA A 234 -14.58 -5.64 8.53
CA ALA A 234 -15.51 -6.72 8.18
C ALA A 234 -16.78 -6.73 9.05
N PHE A 235 -16.92 -5.76 9.96
CA PHE A 235 -18.01 -5.61 10.90
C PHE A 235 -18.40 -4.13 11.03
N GLU A 236 -19.60 -3.88 11.55
CA GLU A 236 -20.03 -2.52 11.88
C GLU A 236 -19.47 -2.08 13.23
N PHE A 237 -18.67 -1.02 13.23
CA PHE A 237 -18.12 -0.47 14.47
C PHE A 237 -19.14 0.44 15.18
N ASN A 238 -19.37 0.17 16.47
CA ASN A 238 -20.26 0.97 17.31
C ASN A 238 -19.46 1.66 18.43
N SER A 239 -19.37 2.99 18.35
CA SER A 239 -18.60 3.82 19.30
C SER A 239 -19.24 3.99 20.69
N SER A 240 -20.39 3.36 20.95
CA SER A 240 -21.04 3.39 22.27
C SER A 240 -20.29 2.57 23.33
N VAL A 241 -19.32 1.75 22.93
CA VAL A 241 -18.47 0.99 23.84
C VAL A 241 -17.53 1.95 24.58
N ALA A 242 -17.25 1.65 25.85
CA ALA A 242 -16.33 2.44 26.66
C ALA A 242 -14.96 2.56 25.96
N SER A 243 -14.36 3.76 26.03
CA SER A 243 -13.04 4.05 25.47
C SER A 243 -12.03 2.96 25.89
N PRO A 244 -11.16 2.49 24.98
CA PRO A 244 -10.18 1.48 25.34
C PRO A 244 -9.24 2.06 26.39
N GLU A 245 -8.76 1.20 27.28
CA GLU A 245 -7.79 1.59 28.31
C GLU A 245 -6.44 2.01 27.69
N TYR A 246 -6.20 1.63 26.43
CA TYR A 246 -4.98 1.90 25.68
C TYR A 246 -5.22 2.94 24.59
N SER A 247 -4.31 3.93 24.52
CA SER A 247 -4.21 4.87 23.39
C SER A 247 -2.92 4.61 22.62
N TYR A 248 -3.01 4.55 21.29
CA TYR A 248 -1.83 4.41 20.43
C TYR A 248 -1.30 5.79 20.06
N VAL A 249 -0.04 6.06 20.40
CA VAL A 249 0.62 7.31 19.98
C VAL A 249 1.16 7.11 18.58
N LEU A 250 0.74 7.96 17.65
CA LEU A 250 1.36 8.04 16.33
C LEU A 250 2.55 9.00 16.40
N PHE A 251 3.59 8.72 15.60
CA PHE A 251 4.86 9.43 15.69
C PHE A 251 4.77 10.88 15.30
N SER A 252 5.68 11.67 15.89
CA SER A 252 5.90 13.06 15.49
C SER A 252 6.29 13.17 14.03
N GLU A 253 5.67 14.12 13.35
CA GLU A 253 5.96 14.52 11.98
C GLU A 253 5.49 13.54 10.89
N THR A 254 4.46 12.75 11.19
CA THR A 254 3.89 11.81 10.21
C THR A 254 2.91 12.52 9.28
N GLU A 255 3.09 12.34 7.98
CA GLU A 255 2.07 12.56 6.96
C GLU A 255 1.23 11.29 6.77
N LEU A 256 -0.05 11.39 7.11
CA LEU A 256 -1.00 10.29 7.04
C LEU A 256 -2.03 10.54 5.93
N ARG A 257 -2.09 9.63 4.96
CA ARG A 257 -3.02 9.72 3.83
C ARG A 257 -3.97 8.52 3.82
N PHE A 258 -5.27 8.78 3.84
CA PHE A 258 -6.31 7.79 3.67
C PHE A 258 -6.87 7.87 2.24
N ARG A 259 -6.93 6.73 1.53
CA ARG A 259 -7.51 6.65 0.19
C ARG A 259 -8.52 5.51 0.10
N ASN A 260 -9.77 5.83 -0.28
CA ASN A 260 -10.84 4.84 -0.42
C ASN A 260 -11.02 3.96 0.83
N VAL A 261 -11.00 4.60 2.01
CA VAL A 261 -11.14 3.92 3.30
C VAL A 261 -12.58 4.05 3.79
N SER A 262 -13.12 2.94 4.31
CA SER A 262 -14.52 2.86 4.74
C SER A 262 -14.80 3.72 5.99
N ARG A 263 -16.05 4.10 6.17
CA ARG A 263 -16.51 4.86 7.34
C ARG A 263 -16.30 4.13 8.65
N SER A 264 -16.59 2.84 8.69
CA SER A 264 -16.46 2.02 9.90
C SER A 264 -15.01 1.96 10.36
N PHE A 265 -14.07 1.78 9.42
CA PHE A 265 -12.63 1.85 9.70
C PHE A 265 -12.23 3.21 10.26
N LEU A 266 -12.59 4.32 9.61
CA LEU A 266 -12.22 5.65 10.08
C LEU A 266 -12.81 5.99 11.45
N SER A 267 -14.03 5.50 11.73
CA SER A 267 -14.69 5.68 13.04
C SER A 267 -13.94 4.94 14.14
N HIS A 268 -13.49 3.72 13.86
CA HIS A 268 -12.74 2.92 14.82
C HIS A 268 -11.31 3.46 14.99
N PHE A 269 -10.65 3.85 13.89
CA PHE A 269 -9.36 4.53 13.92
C PHE A 269 -9.42 5.81 14.78
N ASP A 270 -10.44 6.65 14.57
CA ASP A 270 -10.68 7.85 15.38
C ASP A 270 -10.88 7.53 16.85
N PHE A 271 -11.62 6.47 17.16
CA PHE A 271 -11.82 6.03 18.54
C PHE A 271 -10.51 5.60 19.21
N LEU A 272 -9.61 4.94 18.48
CA LEU A 272 -8.32 4.46 19.00
C LEU A 272 -7.28 5.58 19.15
N VAL A 273 -7.30 6.58 18.25
CA VAL A 273 -6.33 7.69 18.23
C VAL A 273 -6.84 8.93 18.98
N GLY A 274 -8.16 9.11 19.09
CA GLY A 274 -8.83 10.35 19.52
C GLY A 274 -8.60 10.79 20.96
N ASN A 275 -7.76 10.10 21.73
CA ASN A 275 -7.21 10.65 22.97
C ASN A 275 -6.14 11.69 22.63
N HIS A 276 -6.40 12.96 22.97
CA HIS A 276 -5.65 14.16 22.53
C HIS A 276 -4.11 14.12 22.56
N LYS A 277 -3.47 13.22 23.31
CA LYS A 277 -2.01 13.06 23.31
C LYS A 277 -1.45 12.23 22.15
N ALA A 278 -2.28 11.38 21.54
CA ALA A 278 -1.86 10.46 20.50
C ALA A 278 -1.80 11.08 19.10
N ALA A 279 -2.69 12.04 18.82
CA ALA A 279 -2.80 12.69 17.51
C ALA A 279 -1.76 13.81 17.29
N SER A 280 -1.02 14.23 18.33
CA SER A 280 -0.12 15.39 18.24
C SER A 280 1.07 15.19 17.30
N GLY A 281 1.32 13.95 16.87
CA GLY A 281 2.40 13.64 15.94
C GLY A 281 2.04 13.76 14.45
N ILE A 282 0.75 13.86 14.10
CA ILE A 282 0.34 13.94 12.70
C ILE A 282 0.54 15.38 12.20
N ASN A 283 1.39 15.57 11.19
CA ASN A 283 1.69 16.86 10.57
C ASN A 283 0.84 17.17 9.34
N HIS A 284 0.44 16.13 8.61
CA HIS A 284 -0.39 16.29 7.43
C HIS A 284 -1.40 15.16 7.39
N LEU A 285 -2.66 15.50 7.15
CA LEU A 285 -3.74 14.54 7.10
C LEU A 285 -4.50 14.71 5.78
N THR A 286 -4.41 13.72 4.90
CA THR A 286 -5.18 13.71 3.64
C THR A 286 -6.26 12.63 3.68
N PHE A 287 -7.47 12.97 3.22
CA PHE A 287 -8.51 12.02 2.87
C PHE A 287 -8.85 12.13 1.38
N GLU A 288 -8.77 11.02 0.66
CA GLU A 288 -9.10 10.92 -0.75
C GLU A 288 -10.14 9.82 -0.97
N ARG A 289 -11.31 10.14 -1.54
CA ARG A 289 -12.36 9.13 -1.83
C ARG A 289 -12.81 8.31 -0.62
N CYS A 290 -12.69 8.85 0.58
CA CYS A 290 -13.07 8.17 1.82
C CYS A 290 -14.53 8.46 2.19
N GLU A 291 -15.14 7.54 2.93
CA GLU A 291 -16.43 7.76 3.58
C GLU A 291 -16.21 8.30 4.99
N LEU A 292 -16.27 9.62 5.17
CA LEU A 292 -15.93 10.23 6.46
C LEU A 292 -17.00 9.94 7.53
N PRO A 293 -16.61 9.68 8.79
CA PRO A 293 -17.57 9.57 9.88
C PRO A 293 -18.16 10.93 10.24
N THR A 294 -19.30 10.92 10.93
CA THR A 294 -20.01 12.15 11.32
C THR A 294 -19.20 13.03 12.26
N THR A 295 -18.33 12.40 13.06
CA THR A 295 -17.39 13.07 13.95
C THR A 295 -16.02 12.47 13.73
N LEU A 296 -15.03 13.33 13.52
CA LEU A 296 -13.61 13.02 13.64
C LEU A 296 -13.10 13.83 14.84
N LYS A 297 -12.29 13.20 15.69
CA LYS A 297 -11.67 13.80 16.88
C LYS A 297 -10.15 13.85 16.74
N PHE A 298 -9.55 12.91 16.02
CA PHE A 298 -8.13 12.97 15.68
C PHE A 298 -7.93 14.04 14.60
N PHE A 299 -7.28 15.14 14.97
CA PHE A 299 -6.81 16.14 14.03
C PHE A 299 -5.32 16.35 14.22
N PRO A 300 -4.59 16.63 13.13
CA PRO A 300 -3.23 17.10 13.23
C PRO A 300 -3.18 18.37 14.09
N THR A 301 -2.07 18.54 14.82
CA THR A 301 -1.79 19.78 15.55
C THR A 301 -1.46 20.93 14.60
N SER A 302 -0.99 20.61 13.39
CA SER A 302 -0.83 21.51 12.26
C SER A 302 -2.12 21.63 11.45
N ASN A 303 -2.35 22.81 10.84
CA ASN A 303 -3.57 23.12 10.09
C ASN A 303 -3.65 22.46 8.69
N ASP A 304 -2.91 21.38 8.43
CA ASP A 304 -2.80 20.81 7.09
C ASP A 304 -3.68 19.57 6.94
N LEU A 305 -4.98 19.84 6.79
CA LEU A 305 -6.02 18.87 6.48
C LEU A 305 -6.44 19.02 5.03
N LYS A 306 -6.26 17.97 4.23
CA LYS A 306 -6.68 17.93 2.84
C LYS A 306 -7.81 16.94 2.64
N LEU A 307 -8.92 17.39 2.06
CA LEU A 307 -10.06 16.55 1.66
C LEU A 307 -10.18 16.57 0.14
N SER A 308 -10.35 15.42 -0.49
CA SER A 308 -10.53 15.33 -1.95
C SER A 308 -11.47 14.19 -2.31
N ASN A 309 -12.44 14.46 -3.19
CA ASN A 309 -13.36 13.46 -3.74
C ASN A 309 -14.07 12.56 -2.69
N TYR A 310 -14.35 13.07 -1.48
CA TYR A 310 -14.92 12.25 -0.41
C TYR A 310 -16.39 11.92 -0.66
N ILE A 311 -16.85 10.78 -0.10
CA ILE A 311 -18.22 10.31 -0.25
C ILE A 311 -19.02 10.71 0.99
N HIS A 312 -20.09 11.48 0.81
CA HIS A 312 -20.94 11.94 1.90
C HIS A 312 -22.15 11.01 2.07
N ILE A 313 -22.31 10.43 3.27
CA ILE A 313 -23.45 9.57 3.61
C ILE A 313 -24.29 10.28 4.70
N GLY A 314 -25.47 10.79 4.34
CA GLY A 314 -26.47 11.36 5.28
C GLY A 314 -26.32 12.86 5.61
N ASP A 315 -26.87 13.31 6.75
CA ASP A 315 -26.90 14.71 7.25
C ASP A 315 -25.60 15.15 7.98
N CYS A 316 -24.44 14.56 7.65
CA CYS A 316 -23.16 14.79 8.34
C CYS A 316 -22.51 16.18 8.10
N LYS A 317 -23.19 17.10 7.40
CA LYS A 317 -22.62 18.40 7.01
C LYS A 317 -22.18 19.27 8.19
N ALA A 318 -22.90 19.21 9.31
CA ALA A 318 -22.60 20.02 10.49
C ALA A 318 -21.27 19.62 11.16
N GLY A 319 -21.02 18.32 11.33
CA GLY A 319 -19.82 17.83 12.03
C GLY A 319 -18.51 18.08 11.29
N ILE A 320 -18.51 17.91 9.96
CA ILE A 320 -17.34 18.22 9.12
C ILE A 320 -17.11 19.74 9.05
N ARG A 321 -18.18 20.54 9.01
CA ARG A 321 -18.05 22.00 9.01
C ARG A 321 -17.48 22.52 10.33
N ASP A 322 -18.02 22.07 11.47
CA ASP A 322 -17.50 22.44 12.80
C ASP A 322 -16.03 22.03 13.02
N THR A 323 -15.62 20.99 12.30
CA THR A 323 -14.25 20.49 12.25
C THR A 323 -13.37 21.40 11.40
N LEU A 324 -13.77 21.70 10.17
CA LEU A 324 -13.03 22.56 9.25
C LEU A 324 -12.89 23.97 9.82
N ASP A 325 -13.98 24.51 10.39
CA ASP A 325 -14.00 25.83 11.04
C ASP A 325 -13.03 25.91 12.24
N ARG A 326 -12.70 24.79 12.87
CA ARG A 326 -11.74 24.74 13.98
C ARG A 326 -10.29 24.57 13.55
N TYR A 327 -10.03 23.90 12.42
CA TYR A 327 -8.70 23.33 12.16
C TYR A 327 -8.15 23.49 10.74
N GLY A 328 -8.92 23.92 9.74
CA GLY A 328 -8.48 23.82 8.34
C GLY A 328 -8.66 25.06 7.48
N GLU A 329 -7.76 25.22 6.50
CA GLU A 329 -8.04 25.88 5.23
C GLU A 329 -8.46 24.80 4.22
N ALA A 330 -9.74 24.77 3.81
CA ALA A 330 -10.22 23.82 2.82
C ALA A 330 -9.91 24.32 1.41
N TYR A 331 -8.92 23.73 0.75
CA TYR A 331 -8.64 23.96 -0.66
C TYR A 331 -9.44 22.99 -1.52
N ASP A 332 -10.59 23.41 -2.02
CA ASP A 332 -11.36 22.62 -2.99
C ASP A 332 -12.21 23.53 -3.91
N ASP A 333 -12.07 23.33 -5.22
CA ASP A 333 -12.83 23.98 -6.29
C ASP A 333 -14.30 23.51 -6.32
N ASP A 334 -14.64 22.41 -5.63
CA ASP A 334 -15.96 21.79 -5.61
C ASP A 334 -16.83 22.14 -4.37
N LEU A 335 -16.42 23.06 -3.49
CA LEU A 335 -17.18 23.43 -2.27
C LEU A 335 -18.45 24.29 -2.51
N GLN A 336 -18.88 24.46 -3.76
CA GLN A 336 -20.08 25.24 -4.12
C GLN A 336 -21.38 24.74 -3.44
N TRP A 337 -21.43 23.46 -3.07
CA TRP A 337 -22.52 22.78 -2.35
C TRP A 337 -22.63 23.02 -0.82
N LEU A 338 -21.67 23.70 -0.18
CA LEU A 338 -21.77 24.03 1.25
C LEU A 338 -22.74 25.19 1.56
N GLY A 339 -23.31 25.82 0.52
CA GLY A 339 -24.13 27.02 0.65
C GLY A 339 -23.26 28.18 1.10
N THR A 340 -22.91 29.05 0.15
CA THR A 340 -22.07 30.27 0.30
C THR A 340 -21.55 30.54 1.72
N PRO A 341 -20.33 30.10 2.06
CA PRO A 341 -19.54 30.71 3.12
C PRO A 341 -18.83 31.95 2.54
N LYS A 342 -18.77 33.03 3.33
CA LYS A 342 -17.86 34.15 3.07
C LYS A 342 -16.44 33.60 2.88
N GLY A 343 -15.77 34.04 1.82
CA GLY A 343 -14.45 33.54 1.44
C GLY A 343 -13.41 33.71 2.54
N TYR A 344 -12.53 32.71 2.63
CA TYR A 344 -11.28 32.81 3.35
C TYR A 344 -10.15 32.40 2.39
N CYS A 345 -9.35 33.38 2.01
CA CYS A 345 -7.94 33.21 1.69
C CYS A 345 -7.20 34.08 2.70
N ILE A 346 -6.36 33.49 3.56
CA ILE A 346 -5.40 34.26 4.34
C ILE A 346 -4.01 33.76 3.98
N ARG A 347 -3.30 34.57 3.18
CA ARG A 347 -1.84 34.60 3.19
C ARG A 347 -1.39 36.05 3.29
N ASP A 348 -0.37 36.25 4.10
CA ASP A 348 0.17 37.53 4.56
C ASP A 348 0.33 38.61 3.48
N GLY A 349 -0.09 39.83 3.82
CA GLY A 349 0.31 41.06 3.13
C GLY A 349 -0.86 41.96 2.74
N ALA A 350 -0.92 43.13 3.38
CA ALA A 350 -1.84 44.25 3.16
C ALA A 350 -2.40 44.42 1.73
N VAL A 351 -3.68 44.83 1.63
CA VAL A 351 -4.12 46.08 0.97
C VAL A 351 -5.64 46.28 1.11
N ALA A 352 -5.99 47.55 1.07
CA ALA A 352 -7.24 48.27 1.24
C ALA A 352 -8.53 47.71 0.59
N TYR A 353 -9.64 48.08 1.22
CA TYR A 353 -10.99 48.05 0.63
C TYR A 353 -11.12 49.13 -0.45
N GLU A 354 -11.50 48.73 -1.66
CA GLU A 354 -12.26 49.58 -2.60
C GLU A 354 -13.58 48.88 -2.89
N GLU A 355 -14.69 49.53 -2.51
CA GLU A 355 -16.03 49.12 -2.91
C GLU A 355 -16.24 49.43 -4.39
N MET A 356 -16.58 48.43 -5.20
CA MET A 356 -17.12 48.63 -6.54
C MET A 356 -18.63 48.34 -6.53
N PRO A 357 -19.49 49.30 -6.93
CA PRO A 357 -20.94 49.19 -6.78
C PRO A 357 -21.57 48.30 -7.85
N LEU A 358 -22.56 47.51 -7.42
CA LEU A 358 -23.51 46.77 -8.23
C LEU A 358 -24.34 47.73 -9.11
N TRP A 359 -23.97 47.95 -10.38
CA TRP A 359 -24.90 48.52 -11.37
C TRP A 359 -24.85 47.97 -12.81
N ASP A 360 -23.83 47.23 -13.25
CA ASP A 360 -23.74 46.85 -14.69
C ASP A 360 -24.13 45.39 -15.01
N LEU A 361 -25.26 44.93 -14.50
CA LEU A 361 -25.87 43.69 -15.00
C LEU A 361 -27.39 43.81 -15.16
N MET A 362 -27.83 44.92 -15.77
CA MET A 362 -29.07 44.96 -16.53
C MET A 362 -28.91 45.87 -17.76
N GLN A 363 -29.05 45.24 -18.94
CA GLN A 363 -29.36 45.78 -20.27
C GLN A 363 -28.20 45.90 -21.28
N THR A 364 -28.38 45.14 -22.38
CA THR A 364 -27.74 45.15 -23.72
C THR A 364 -26.31 44.68 -23.88
#